data_AF-A0A1D1ZSU7-F1
#
_entry.id   AF-A0A1D1ZSU7-F1
#
_cell.length_a   1.000
_cell.length_b   1.000
_cell.length_c   1.000
_cell.angle_alpha   90.00
_cell.angle_beta   90.00
_cell.angle_gamma   90.00
#
_symmetry.space_group_name_H-M   'P 1'
#
loop_
_entity.id
_entity.type
_entity.pdbx_description
1 polymer ?
#
loop_
_entity_poly.entity_id
_entity_poly.type
_entity_poly.pdbx_seq_one_letter_code
_entity_poly.pdbx_strand_id
1 'polypeptide(L)'
;MPSSARPQPLLPNPAPSTHEPTAAALMGLAALVSTPAAGWSLPPALLGPLLYWVLVCSVAGYFVVAWAMQTLPASQVAAFQCLQPFLGALLAACVLGEALSAWDAGALGVVAGLFLVCSERGDAETAALVARVRRVLRARMRTVPSRTSFLLPVSETGKHAQ
;
A
#
# COMPACT_ATOMS: atom_id res chain seq x y z
N MET A 1 -30.24 -9.91 -18.31
CA MET A 1 -29.22 -10.95 -18.57
C MET A 1 -28.23 -10.95 -17.41
N PRO A 2 -28.21 -11.98 -16.54
CA PRO A 2 -27.30 -12.01 -15.41
C PRO A 2 -25.87 -12.39 -15.84
N SER A 3 -24.90 -11.63 -15.33
CA SER A 3 -23.47 -11.80 -15.55
C SER A 3 -23.00 -13.17 -15.07
N SER A 4 -22.57 -14.01 -16.01
CA SER A 4 -21.88 -15.28 -15.75
C SER A 4 -20.55 -15.00 -15.02
N ALA A 5 -20.56 -15.11 -13.69
CA ALA A 5 -19.34 -15.15 -12.89
C ALA A 5 -18.64 -16.48 -13.18
N ARG A 6 -17.54 -16.45 -13.92
CA ARG A 6 -16.67 -17.62 -14.07
C ARG A 6 -16.14 -18.01 -12.68
N PRO A 7 -16.21 -19.29 -12.27
CA PRO A 7 -15.53 -19.74 -11.07
C PRO A 7 -14.02 -19.53 -11.25
N GLN A 8 -13.42 -18.73 -10.36
CA GLN A 8 -11.97 -18.58 -10.27
C GLN A 8 -11.38 -19.97 -9.95
N PRO A 9 -10.38 -20.46 -10.69
CA PRO A 9 -9.68 -21.67 -10.29
C PRO A 9 -9.04 -21.43 -8.91
N LEU A 10 -9.36 -22.29 -7.93
CA LEU A 10 -8.65 -22.37 -6.66
C LEU A 10 -7.18 -22.68 -6.97
N LEU A 11 -6.33 -21.66 -6.96
CA LEU A 11 -4.90 -21.87 -6.90
C LEU A 11 -4.63 -22.72 -5.64
N PRO A 12 -3.87 -23.82 -5.76
CA PRO A 12 -3.44 -24.56 -4.58
C PRO A 12 -2.73 -23.58 -3.64
N ASN A 13 -3.20 -23.52 -2.39
CA ASN A 13 -2.52 -22.75 -1.35
C ASN A 13 -1.05 -23.20 -1.35
N PRO A 14 -0.06 -22.30 -1.56
CA PRO A 14 1.34 -22.70 -1.45
C PRO A 14 1.51 -23.37 -0.10
N ALA A 15 2.08 -24.58 -0.10
CA ALA A 15 2.37 -25.32 1.12
C ALA A 15 3.15 -24.40 2.08
N PRO A 16 2.87 -24.44 3.40
CA PRO A 16 3.61 -23.65 4.38
C PRO A 16 5.09 -23.90 4.16
N SER A 17 5.80 -22.84 3.86
CA SER A 17 7.17 -22.93 3.42
C SER A 17 8.03 -23.43 4.58
N THR A 18 8.76 -24.53 4.33
CA THR A 18 9.46 -25.37 5.33
C THR A 18 10.56 -24.66 6.15
N HIS A 19 10.75 -23.36 5.95
CA HIS A 19 11.74 -22.52 6.62
C HIS A 19 11.23 -21.76 7.86
N GLU A 20 9.91 -21.59 8.02
CA GLU A 20 9.35 -20.96 9.23
C GLU A 20 9.64 -21.74 10.54
N PRO A 21 9.45 -23.08 10.61
CA PRO A 21 9.68 -23.79 11.87
C PRO A 21 11.16 -23.86 12.24
N THR A 22 12.06 -23.77 11.27
CA THR A 22 13.50 -23.82 11.50
C THR A 22 14.00 -22.55 12.18
N ALA A 23 13.55 -21.38 11.75
CA ALA A 23 13.93 -20.12 12.39
C ALA A 23 13.41 -20.03 13.83
N ALA A 24 12.15 -20.41 14.06
CA ALA A 24 11.55 -20.45 15.38
C ALA A 24 12.26 -21.45 16.31
N ALA A 25 12.60 -22.64 15.80
CA ALA A 25 13.32 -23.66 16.55
C ALA A 25 14.75 -23.20 16.91
N LEU A 26 15.45 -22.55 15.99
CA LEU A 26 16.80 -22.02 16.23
C LEU A 26 16.79 -20.86 17.23
N MET A 27 15.79 -19.97 17.16
CA MET A 27 15.61 -18.91 18.16
C MET A 27 15.29 -19.48 19.54
N GLY A 28 14.41 -20.48 19.62
CA GLY A 28 14.07 -21.16 20.86
C GLY A 28 15.28 -21.88 21.49
N LEU A 29 16.07 -22.58 20.67
CA LEU A 29 17.31 -23.23 21.11
C LEU A 29 18.35 -22.20 21.57
N ALA A 30 18.56 -21.13 20.81
CA ALA A 30 19.49 -20.05 21.19
C ALA A 30 19.08 -19.39 22.51
N ALA A 31 17.79 -19.17 22.72
CA ALA A 31 17.26 -18.64 23.97
C ALA A 31 17.51 -19.61 25.13
N LEU A 32 17.25 -20.92 24.97
CA LEU A 32 17.49 -21.92 26.02
C LEU A 32 18.97 -22.05 26.39
N VAL A 33 19.89 -21.92 25.42
CA VAL A 33 21.34 -21.99 25.65
C VAL A 33 21.89 -20.70 26.28
N SER A 34 21.36 -19.54 25.89
CA SER A 34 21.92 -18.23 26.27
C SER A 34 21.28 -17.64 27.52
N THR A 35 20.13 -18.14 27.95
CA THR A 35 19.42 -17.60 29.13
C THR A 35 19.92 -18.32 30.39
N PRO A 36 20.67 -17.66 31.28
CA PRO A 36 20.98 -18.25 32.58
C PRO A 36 19.66 -18.52 33.31
N ALA A 37 19.61 -19.61 34.09
CA ALA A 37 18.46 -19.96 34.94
C ALA A 37 18.32 -18.92 36.07
N ALA A 38 17.90 -17.71 35.72
CA ALA A 38 17.59 -16.64 36.63
C ALA A 38 16.17 -16.86 37.15
N GLY A 39 15.98 -16.79 38.47
CA GLY A 39 14.64 -16.77 39.06
C GLY A 39 13.83 -15.64 38.41
N TRP A 40 12.59 -15.95 38.02
CA TRP A 40 11.68 -15.00 37.39
C TRP A 40 11.43 -13.83 38.35
N SER A 41 12.23 -12.78 38.20
CA SER A 41 12.21 -11.57 39.00
C SER A 41 12.27 -10.43 38.03
N LEU A 42 11.21 -9.62 37.99
CA LEU A 42 11.14 -8.44 37.14
C LEU A 42 11.66 -7.26 37.96
N PRO A 43 12.84 -6.71 37.66
CA PRO A 43 13.34 -5.53 38.35
C PRO A 43 12.35 -4.38 38.14
N PRO A 44 12.01 -3.59 39.17
CA PRO A 44 11.09 -2.47 39.03
C PRO A 44 11.53 -1.44 37.98
N ALA A 45 12.84 -1.32 37.74
CA ALA A 45 13.40 -0.46 36.70
C ALA A 45 12.95 -0.84 35.27
N LEU A 46 12.54 -2.09 35.02
CA LEU A 46 12.07 -2.55 33.71
C LEU A 46 10.57 -2.31 33.48
N LEU A 47 9.80 -1.98 34.52
CA LEU A 47 8.36 -1.71 34.39
C LEU A 47 8.09 -0.51 33.48
N GLY A 48 8.89 0.56 33.59
CA GLY A 48 8.73 1.76 32.75
C GLY A 48 8.89 1.46 31.25
N PRO A 49 10.03 0.91 30.82
CA PRO A 49 10.24 0.48 29.44
C PRO A 49 9.20 -0.53 28.94
N LEU A 50 8.80 -1.49 29.79
CA LEU A 50 7.78 -2.48 29.45
C LEU A 50 6.42 -1.83 29.20
N LEU A 51 5.98 -0.93 30.08
CA LEU A 51 4.73 -0.19 29.92
C LEU A 51 4.76 0.71 28.69
N TYR A 52 5.88 1.39 28.43
CA TYR A 52 6.07 2.17 27.21
C TYR A 52 5.93 1.28 25.96
N TRP A 53 6.58 0.12 25.95
CA TRP A 53 6.52 -0.80 24.81
C TRP A 53 5.11 -1.35 24.56
N VAL A 54 4.39 -1.72 25.61
CA VAL A 54 3.01 -2.22 25.49
C VAL A 54 2.06 -1.11 25.03
N LEU A 55 2.10 0.06 25.68
CA LEU A 55 1.12 1.11 25.41
C LEU A 55 1.43 1.85 24.09
N VAL A 56 2.68 2.22 23.87
CA VAL A 56 3.07 3.05 22.72
C VAL A 56 3.35 2.19 21.51
N CYS A 57 4.26 1.22 21.60
CA CYS A 57 4.65 0.44 20.43
C CYS A 57 3.55 -0.52 19.99
N SER A 58 2.81 -1.12 20.93
CA SER A 58 1.73 -2.04 20.58
C SER A 58 0.39 -1.32 20.45
N VAL A 59 -0.22 -0.85 21.55
CA VAL A 59 -1.61 -0.35 21.50
C VAL A 59 -1.74 0.85 20.54
N ALA A 60 -0.94 1.90 20.73
CA ALA A 60 -1.01 3.07 19.86
C ALA A 60 -0.53 2.76 18.44
N GLY A 61 0.58 2.01 18.29
CA GLY A 61 1.11 1.60 16.99
C GLY A 61 0.08 0.86 16.13
N TYR A 62 -0.54 -0.20 16.68
CA TYR A 62 -1.56 -0.96 15.96
C TYR A 62 -2.83 -0.16 15.71
N PHE A 63 -3.22 0.71 16.65
CA PHE A 63 -4.37 1.58 16.43
C PHE A 63 -4.15 2.52 15.24
N VAL A 64 -2.97 3.15 15.15
CA VAL A 64 -2.62 4.02 14.01
C VAL A 64 -2.61 3.26 12.70
N VAL A 65 -2.04 2.04 12.67
CA VAL A 65 -2.05 1.21 11.46
C VAL A 65 -3.47 0.82 11.06
N ALA A 66 -4.31 0.41 12.03
CA ALA A 66 -5.70 0.05 11.77
C ALA A 66 -6.53 1.25 11.28
N TRP A 67 -6.26 2.44 11.80
CA TRP A 67 -6.88 3.68 11.33
C TRP A 67 -6.37 4.08 9.93
N ALA A 68 -5.07 3.94 9.67
CA ALA A 68 -4.47 4.23 8.37
C ALA A 68 -5.02 3.30 7.29
N MET A 69 -5.24 2.01 7.59
CA MET A 69 -5.84 1.06 6.64
C MET A 69 -7.30 1.37 6.31
N GLN A 70 -8.01 2.15 7.14
CA GLN A 70 -9.37 2.60 6.84
C GLN A 70 -9.39 3.84 5.94
N THR A 71 -8.30 4.61 5.89
CA THR A 71 -8.23 5.90 5.22
C THR A 71 -7.33 5.89 3.98
N LEU A 72 -6.30 5.04 3.95
CA LEU A 72 -5.33 4.92 2.87
C LEU A 72 -5.37 3.52 2.23
N PRO A 73 -5.00 3.40 0.94
CA PRO A 73 -4.79 2.10 0.30
C PRO A 73 -3.71 1.28 1.03
N ALA A 74 -3.94 -0.01 1.21
CA ALA A 74 -3.01 -0.90 1.93
C ALA A 74 -1.57 -0.85 1.42
N SER A 75 -1.39 -0.58 0.11
CA SER A 75 -0.07 -0.44 -0.49
C SER A 75 0.70 0.80 -0.06
N GLN A 76 0.01 1.88 0.33
CA GLN A 76 0.64 3.09 0.88
C GLN A 76 1.07 2.84 2.33
N VAL A 77 0.24 2.17 3.12
CA VAL A 77 0.57 1.81 4.50
C VAL A 77 1.79 0.88 4.56
N ALA A 78 1.87 -0.12 3.67
CA ALA A 78 3.05 -0.98 3.55
C ALA A 78 4.32 -0.20 3.17
N ALA A 79 4.19 0.82 2.31
CA ALA A 79 5.30 1.71 1.94
C ALA A 79 5.82 2.49 3.15
N PHE A 80 4.95 3.00 4.03
CA PHE A 80 5.38 3.64 5.29
C PHE A 80 6.08 2.67 6.24
N GLN A 81 5.70 1.39 6.24
CA GLN A 81 6.36 0.38 7.05
C GLN A 81 7.83 0.20 6.68
N CYS A 82 8.18 0.38 5.40
CA CYS A 82 9.58 0.38 4.95
C CYS A 82 10.40 1.52 5.55
N LEU A 83 9.78 2.58 6.08
CA LEU A 83 10.49 3.70 6.69
C LEU A 83 10.92 3.44 8.15
N GLN A 84 10.38 2.40 8.79
CA GLN A 84 10.72 2.04 10.18
C GLN A 84 12.23 1.91 10.46
N PRO A 85 13.06 1.21 9.66
CA PRO A 85 14.49 1.11 9.92
C PRO A 85 15.20 2.46 9.91
N PHE A 86 14.79 3.39 9.02
CA PHE A 86 15.35 4.73 8.97
C PHE A 86 15.01 5.55 10.22
N LEU A 87 13.74 5.53 10.63
CA LEU A 87 13.31 6.20 11.86
C LEU A 87 13.97 5.59 13.11
N GLY A 88 14.17 4.26 13.12
CA GLY A 88 14.89 3.57 14.18
C GLY A 88 16.35 4.01 14.29
N ALA A 89 17.09 4.05 13.17
CA ALA A 89 18.47 4.51 13.14
C ALA A 89 18.58 6.00 13.53
N LEU A 90 17.65 6.84 13.06
CA LEU A 90 17.61 8.25 13.42
C LEU A 90 17.35 8.45 14.92
N LEU A 91 16.40 7.70 15.49
CA LEU A 91 16.13 7.74 16.92
C LEU A 91 17.30 7.21 17.75
N ALA A 92 18.00 6.16 17.31
CA ALA A 92 19.20 5.68 17.97
C ALA A 92 20.30 6.75 17.98
N ALA A 93 20.56 7.41 16.85
CA ALA A 93 21.53 8.49 16.76
C ALA A 93 21.14 9.71 17.63
N CYS A 94 19.86 10.12 17.62
CA CYS A 94 19.41 11.32 18.33
C CYS A 94 19.18 11.10 19.83
N VAL A 95 18.58 9.98 20.24
CA VAL A 95 18.19 9.71 21.63
C VAL A 95 19.33 9.04 22.39
N LEU A 96 20.01 8.10 21.73
CA LEU A 96 21.06 7.28 22.35
C LEU A 96 22.46 7.85 22.09
N GLY A 97 22.60 8.75 21.12
CA GLY A 97 23.88 9.39 20.78
C GLY A 97 24.83 8.47 20.02
N GLU A 98 24.32 7.39 19.43
CA GLU A 98 25.14 6.41 18.72
C GLU A 98 25.71 6.99 17.42
N ALA A 99 26.98 6.71 17.14
CA ALA A 99 27.62 7.11 15.90
C ALA A 99 27.11 6.24 14.76
N LEU A 100 26.49 6.86 13.76
CA LEU A 100 26.02 6.19 12.56
C LEU A 100 27.18 5.47 11.87
N SER A 101 27.06 4.16 11.77
CA SER A 101 28.04 3.29 11.13
C SER A 101 27.83 3.24 9.62
N ALA A 102 28.85 2.82 8.87
CA ALA A 102 28.72 2.61 7.43
C ALA A 102 27.61 1.58 7.07
N TRP A 103 27.28 0.69 8.02
CA TRP A 103 26.17 -0.26 7.88
C TRP A 103 24.78 0.39 7.94
N ASP A 104 24.64 1.55 8.59
CA ASP A 104 23.39 2.31 8.65
C ASP A 104 23.07 3.00 7.31
N ALA A 105 24.02 3.02 6.37
CA ALA A 105 23.77 3.40 4.97
C ALA A 105 22.72 2.50 4.30
N GLY A 106 22.48 1.29 4.83
CA GLY A 106 21.35 0.46 4.42
C GLY A 106 20.01 1.18 4.57
N ALA A 107 19.83 2.02 5.60
CA ALA A 107 18.62 2.81 5.79
C ALA A 107 18.42 3.86 4.69
N LEU A 108 19.51 4.47 4.20
CA LEU A 108 19.47 5.35 3.02
C LEU A 108 19.06 4.57 1.76
N GLY A 109 19.52 3.33 1.61
CA GLY A 109 19.09 2.43 0.54
C GLY A 109 17.59 2.12 0.59
N VAL A 110 17.03 1.94 1.78
CA VAL A 110 15.58 1.72 1.95
C VAL A 110 14.79 2.98 1.58
N VAL A 111 15.24 4.17 2.00
CA VAL A 111 14.62 5.45 1.61
C VAL A 111 14.69 5.67 0.10
N ALA A 112 15.84 5.38 -0.52
CA ALA A 112 16.03 5.49 -1.97
C ALA A 112 15.13 4.51 -2.74
N GLY A 113 15.03 3.26 -2.29
CA GLY A 113 14.14 2.26 -2.88
C GLY A 113 12.67 2.65 -2.76
N LEU A 114 12.27 3.19 -1.60
CA LEU A 114 10.92 3.70 -1.40
C LEU A 114 10.63 4.91 -2.31
N PHE A 115 11.57 5.85 -2.43
CA PHE A 115 11.44 7.01 -3.30
C PHE A 115 11.25 6.59 -4.77
N LEU A 116 11.99 5.59 -5.23
CA LEU A 116 11.86 5.04 -6.59
C LEU A 116 10.47 4.42 -6.82
N VAL A 117 10.01 3.57 -5.91
CA VAL A 117 8.68 2.92 -5.97
C VAL A 117 7.54 3.93 -5.93
N CYS A 118 7.65 4.97 -5.11
CA CYS A 118 6.64 6.02 -5.03
C CYS A 118 6.62 6.90 -6.28
N SER A 119 7.77 7.16 -6.90
CA SER A 119 7.87 7.97 -8.12
C SER A 119 7.20 7.27 -9.31
N GLU A 120 7.47 5.98 -9.52
CA GLU A 120 6.86 5.21 -10.63
C GLU A 120 5.33 5.10 -10.50
N ARG A 121 4.81 5.05 -9.27
CA ARG A 121 3.36 5.01 -9.02
C ARG A 121 2.68 6.33 -9.34
N GLY A 122 3.29 7.46 -8.99
CA GLY A 122 2.76 8.79 -9.32
C GLY A 122 2.62 8.97 -10.83
N ASP A 123 3.63 8.54 -11.58
CA ASP A 123 3.63 8.62 -13.04
C ASP A 123 2.55 7.70 -13.66
N ALA A 124 2.42 6.47 -13.15
CA ALA A 124 1.42 5.51 -13.63
C ALA A 124 -0.03 5.95 -13.33
N GLU A 125 -0.30 6.51 -12.15
CA GLU A 125 -1.62 6.98 -11.75
C GLU A 125 -2.05 8.18 -12.60
N THR A 126 -1.14 9.12 -12.85
CA THR A 126 -1.35 10.30 -13.70
C THR A 126 -1.63 9.88 -15.14
N ALA A 127 -0.84 8.94 -15.68
CA ALA A 127 -1.05 8.39 -17.02
C ALA A 127 -2.41 7.66 -17.16
N ALA A 128 -2.80 6.88 -16.15
CA ALA A 128 -4.08 6.18 -16.12
C ALA A 128 -5.28 7.13 -16.04
N LEU A 129 -5.19 8.20 -15.25
CA LEU A 129 -6.19 9.26 -15.15
C LEU A 129 -6.37 9.96 -16.51
N VAL A 130 -5.27 10.38 -17.13
CA VAL A 130 -5.27 11.04 -18.46
C VAL A 130 -5.90 10.12 -19.51
N ALA A 131 -5.56 8.83 -19.51
CA ALA A 131 -6.16 7.86 -20.42
C ALA A 131 -7.68 7.71 -20.19
N ARG A 132 -8.14 7.72 -18.93
CA ARG A 132 -9.56 7.62 -18.56
C ARG A 132 -10.33 8.88 -18.97
N VAL A 133 -9.80 10.07 -18.70
CA VAL A 133 -10.38 11.35 -19.14
C VAL A 133 -10.49 11.41 -20.65
N ARG A 134 -9.41 11.06 -21.38
CA ARG A 134 -9.42 11.03 -22.85
C ARG A 134 -10.47 10.08 -23.41
N ARG A 135 -10.69 8.93 -22.76
CA ARG A 135 -11.71 7.95 -23.16
C ARG A 135 -13.13 8.49 -22.95
N VAL A 136 -13.39 9.17 -21.84
CA VAL A 136 -14.68 9.81 -21.55
C VAL A 136 -14.97 10.94 -22.53
N LEU A 137 -13.99 11.80 -22.82
CA LEU A 137 -14.13 12.88 -23.79
C LEU A 137 -14.41 12.35 -25.20
N ARG A 138 -13.68 11.32 -25.66
CA ARG A 138 -13.98 10.65 -26.95
C ARG A 138 -15.37 10.03 -26.99
N ALA A 139 -15.83 9.42 -25.89
CA ALA A 139 -17.17 8.84 -25.82
C ALA A 139 -18.26 9.92 -25.90
N ARG A 140 -18.06 11.07 -25.23
CA ARG A 140 -18.96 12.22 -25.26
C ARG A 140 -19.02 12.94 -26.61
N MET A 141 -17.89 13.06 -27.32
CA MET A 141 -17.88 13.66 -28.67
C MET A 141 -18.62 12.82 -29.70
N ARG A 142 -18.71 11.50 -29.50
CA ARG A 142 -19.43 10.59 -30.38
C ARG A 142 -20.95 10.68 -30.27
N THR A 143 -21.46 11.35 -29.23
CA THR A 143 -22.90 11.50 -28.97
C THR A 143 -23.46 12.87 -29.33
N VAL A 144 -22.69 13.75 -30.00
CA VAL A 144 -23.27 14.99 -30.58
C VAL A 144 -23.99 14.59 -31.87
N PRO A 145 -25.33 14.55 -31.91
CA PRO A 145 -26.05 14.26 -33.14
C PRO A 145 -25.94 15.52 -34.00
N SER A 146 -25.38 15.38 -35.20
CA SER A 146 -25.48 16.40 -36.26
C SER A 146 -26.95 16.60 -36.63
N ARG A 147 -27.64 17.45 -35.88
CA ARG A 147 -29.01 17.86 -36.15
C ARG A 147 -28.98 19.07 -37.07
N THR A 148 -28.48 18.87 -38.28
CA THR A 148 -28.48 19.90 -39.33
C THR A 148 -28.78 19.26 -40.68
N SER A 149 -30.06 18.98 -40.91
CA SER A 149 -30.70 18.93 -42.24
C SER A 149 -32.21 18.89 -42.03
N PHE A 150 -32.73 19.93 -41.37
CA PHE A 150 -34.14 20.30 -41.49
C PHE A 150 -34.22 21.27 -42.67
N LEU A 151 -34.25 20.72 -43.88
CA LEU A 151 -34.63 21.47 -45.07
C LEU A 151 -36.01 21.00 -45.50
N LEU A 152 -36.89 21.99 -45.59
CA LEU A 152 -38.33 21.92 -45.81
C LEU A 152 -38.70 21.18 -47.12
N PRO A 153 -39.87 20.51 -47.17
CA PRO A 153 -40.47 20.13 -48.44
C PRO A 153 -41.03 21.40 -49.09
N VAL A 154 -40.38 21.91 -50.13
CA VAL A 154 -41.03 22.89 -51.01
C VAL A 154 -42.03 22.13 -51.86
N SER A 155 -43.30 22.41 -51.63
CA SER A 155 -44.42 21.84 -52.38
C SER A 155 -44.49 22.49 -53.76
N GLU A 156 -44.07 21.78 -54.79
CA GLU A 156 -44.52 22.06 -56.16
C GLU A 156 -45.81 21.27 -56.39
N THR A 157 -46.91 21.86 -55.92
CA THR A 157 -48.27 21.40 -56.16
C THR A 157 -48.61 21.71 -57.61
N GLY A 158 -48.85 20.66 -58.39
CA GLY A 158 -49.33 20.75 -59.77
C GLY A 158 -50.53 21.69 -59.91
N LYS A 159 -50.37 22.67 -60.80
CA LYS A 159 -51.48 23.43 -61.37
C LYS A 159 -51.70 22.95 -62.81
N HIS A 160 -52.89 22.37 -63.00
CA HIS A 160 -53.78 22.43 -64.17
C HIS A 160 -53.16 22.13 -65.55
N ALA A 161 -53.45 20.96 -66.13
CA ALA A 161 -54.68 20.73 -66.90
C ALA A 161 -54.86 21.76 -68.03
N GLN A 162 -54.27 21.44 -69.18
CA GLN A 162 -54.86 21.67 -70.50
C GLN A 162 -54.60 20.43 -71.36
#